data_AF-A0A7W1GUD2-F1
#
_entry.id   AF-A0A7W1GUD2-F1
#
_cell.length_a   1.000
_cell.length_b   1.000
_cell.length_c   1.000
_cell.angle_alpha   90.00
_cell.angle_beta   90.00
_cell.angle_gamma   90.00
#
_symmetry.space_group_name_H-M   'P 1'
#
loop_
_entity.id
_entity.type
_entity.pdbx_description
1 polymer ?
#
loop_
_entity_poly.entity_id
_entity_poly.type
_entity_poly.pdbx_seq_one_letter_code
_entity_poly.pdbx_strand_id
1 'polypeptide(L)'
;MKILSEEPWFITSQEELRSYYGREDIVLIASSGRSGSTMLTDSIHGCSLSKYTVLKTHILPPSKKFKGKIIYIFSNPDKAAESALHLTIIQENFGRAHFRHLESSDKKWLKKIGKTTDQTKKYNLLAYDALGCDIQLSQWLHQDTIPCKINQAQILAIKYENIWDSATQDAIKKFLALDQFKLPPYRPRGYNDEELDPRELVFKNMYNVGTPSEPKYEAYNKSRMLWKEAPPFQYLQIAKKKAK
;
A
#
# COMPACT_ATOMS: atom_id res chain seq x y z
N MET A 1 13.37 -13.36 -7.83
CA MET A 1 12.56 -12.37 -7.07
C MET A 1 12.45 -12.91 -5.65
N LYS A 2 12.92 -12.19 -4.62
CA LYS A 2 12.86 -12.67 -3.22
C LYS A 2 11.41 -12.67 -2.75
N ILE A 3 11.01 -13.71 -2.01
CA ILE A 3 9.68 -13.78 -1.39
C ILE A 3 9.67 -12.72 -0.27
N LEU A 4 8.70 -11.81 -0.30
CA LEU A 4 8.61 -10.66 0.63
C LEU A 4 8.65 -11.06 2.13
N SER A 5 8.27 -12.30 2.47
CA SER A 5 8.28 -12.81 3.85
C SER A 5 9.66 -13.27 4.35
N GLU A 6 10.70 -13.16 3.53
CA GLU A 6 12.10 -13.46 3.90
C GLU A 6 12.93 -12.21 4.15
N GLU A 7 12.31 -11.02 4.02
CA GLU A 7 12.95 -9.76 4.32
C GLU A 7 12.91 -9.51 5.85
N PRO A 8 14.05 -9.40 6.55
CA PRO A 8 14.09 -9.27 8.01
C PRO A 8 13.44 -7.98 8.54
N TRP A 9 13.12 -7.04 7.65
CA TRP A 9 12.48 -5.76 7.95
C TRP A 9 10.97 -5.74 7.66
N PHE A 10 10.36 -6.85 7.22
CA PHE A 10 8.94 -6.91 6.89
C PHE A 10 8.09 -7.37 8.08
N ILE A 11 7.32 -6.45 8.65
CA ILE A 11 6.43 -6.68 9.78
C ILE A 11 5.06 -7.18 9.29
N THR A 12 4.68 -8.36 9.77
CA THR A 12 3.49 -9.09 9.30
C THR A 12 2.28 -8.98 10.23
N SER A 13 2.49 -8.51 11.46
CA SER A 13 1.43 -8.45 12.47
C SER A 13 1.62 -7.29 13.45
N GLN A 14 0.51 -6.89 14.09
CA GLN A 14 0.55 -5.91 15.19
C GLN A 14 1.36 -6.42 16.39
N GLU A 15 1.42 -7.73 16.61
CA GLU A 15 2.19 -8.33 17.70
C GLU A 15 3.70 -8.15 17.47
N GLU A 16 4.16 -8.46 16.28
CA GLU A 16 5.56 -8.27 15.88
C GLU A 16 5.97 -6.79 15.97
N LEU A 17 5.09 -5.87 15.55
CA LEU A 17 5.35 -4.43 15.65
C LEU A 17 5.52 -3.92 17.09
N ARG A 18 4.90 -4.59 18.09
CA ARG A 18 4.97 -4.15 19.50
C ARG A 18 6.38 -4.17 20.06
N SER A 19 7.26 -5.02 19.53
CA SER A 19 8.68 -5.05 19.92
C SER A 19 9.41 -3.72 19.64
N TYR A 20 8.84 -2.88 18.75
CA TYR A 20 9.36 -1.57 18.38
C TYR A 20 8.62 -0.41 19.07
N TYR A 21 7.65 -0.66 19.94
CA TYR A 21 6.92 0.41 20.63
C TYR A 21 7.83 1.18 21.59
N GLY A 22 7.58 2.49 21.73
CA GLY A 22 8.44 3.39 22.51
C GLY A 22 9.70 3.87 21.79
N ARG A 23 10.12 3.22 20.71
CA ARG A 23 11.30 3.61 19.93
C ARG A 23 11.00 4.73 18.95
N GLU A 24 11.83 5.77 18.96
CA GLU A 24 11.74 6.94 18.06
C GLU A 24 12.63 6.82 16.82
N ASP A 25 13.63 5.94 16.87
CA ASP A 25 14.58 5.65 15.78
C ASP A 25 14.00 4.73 14.69
N ILE A 26 12.69 4.51 14.70
CA ILE A 26 12.00 3.65 13.73
C ILE A 26 11.34 4.49 12.65
N VAL A 27 11.53 4.09 11.39
CA VAL A 27 10.71 4.53 10.27
C VAL A 27 9.93 3.33 9.74
N LEU A 28 8.60 3.39 9.86
CA LEU A 28 7.71 2.34 9.34
C LEU A 28 7.13 2.76 7.99
N ILE A 29 7.38 1.96 6.95
CA ILE A 29 6.81 2.15 5.61
C ILE A 29 5.58 1.25 5.48
N ALA A 30 4.40 1.85 5.60
CA ALA A 30 3.11 1.16 5.49
C ALA A 30 2.52 1.33 4.08
N SER A 31 1.75 0.34 3.61
CA SER A 31 1.05 0.43 2.31
C SER A 31 -0.12 -0.53 2.20
N SER A 32 -1.16 -0.16 1.44
CA SER A 32 -2.35 -0.97 1.12
C SER A 32 -2.10 -2.17 0.18
N GLY A 33 -0.85 -2.64 0.06
CA GLY A 33 -0.45 -3.65 -0.93
C GLY A 33 -0.24 -3.04 -2.32
N ARG A 34 0.83 -3.44 -3.01
CA ARG A 34 1.20 -2.99 -4.38
C ARG A 34 1.39 -1.48 -4.59
N SER A 35 1.33 -0.65 -3.56
CA SER A 35 1.49 0.82 -3.66
C SER A 35 2.94 1.32 -3.75
N GLY A 36 3.93 0.47 -4.08
CA GLY A 36 5.32 0.90 -4.30
C GLY A 36 6.17 1.01 -3.03
N SER A 37 5.74 0.40 -1.93
CA SER A 37 6.47 0.44 -0.65
C SER A 37 7.87 -0.15 -0.70
N THR A 38 8.15 -1.19 -1.49
CA THR A 38 9.52 -1.73 -1.63
C THR A 38 10.50 -0.65 -2.10
N MET A 39 10.18 0.04 -3.19
CA MET A 39 11.02 1.09 -3.76
C MET A 39 11.26 2.24 -2.76
N LEU A 40 10.22 2.62 -2.01
CA LEU A 40 10.34 3.64 -0.99
C LEU A 40 11.17 3.17 0.22
N THR A 41 10.98 1.92 0.67
CA THR A 41 11.78 1.30 1.72
C THR A 41 13.27 1.31 1.35
N ASP A 42 13.62 0.85 0.15
CA ASP A 42 15.01 0.80 -0.31
C ASP A 42 15.63 2.20 -0.40
N SER A 43 14.87 3.17 -0.93
CA SER A 43 15.32 4.56 -1.07
C SER A 43 15.58 5.23 0.28
N ILE A 44 14.70 5.01 1.25
CA ILE A 44 14.87 5.55 2.61
C ILE A 44 16.01 4.84 3.32
N HIS A 45 16.04 3.50 3.26
CA HIS A 45 17.09 2.70 3.90
C HIS A 45 18.48 3.13 3.42
N GLY A 46 18.66 3.32 2.10
CA GLY A 46 19.92 3.78 1.53
C GLY A 46 20.33 5.20 1.95
N CYS A 47 19.37 6.07 2.26
CA CYS A 47 19.65 7.45 2.70
C CYS A 47 19.72 7.60 4.23
N SER A 48 19.31 6.59 5.00
CA SER A 48 19.16 6.68 6.46
C SER A 48 19.98 5.65 7.26
N LEU A 49 21.00 5.04 6.64
CA LEU A 49 21.73 3.87 7.16
C LEU A 49 22.20 3.99 8.63
N SER A 50 22.48 5.19 9.13
CA SER A 50 22.94 5.42 10.51
C SER A 50 21.88 6.03 11.44
N LYS A 51 20.74 6.47 10.91
CA LYS A 51 19.76 7.27 11.66
C LYS A 51 18.52 6.50 12.08
N TYR A 52 18.06 5.59 11.23
CA TYR A 52 16.78 4.91 11.43
C TYR A 52 16.86 3.42 11.15
N THR A 53 16.17 2.64 11.98
CA THR A 53 15.75 1.29 11.61
C THR A 53 14.52 1.40 10.71
N VAL A 54 14.65 0.99 9.45
CA VAL A 54 13.55 1.06 8.47
C VAL A 54 12.82 -0.28 8.45
N LEU A 55 11.52 -0.23 8.70
CA LEU A 55 10.61 -1.37 8.67
C LEU A 55 9.57 -1.19 7.56
N LYS A 56 8.98 -2.28 7.10
CA LYS A 56 7.93 -2.28 6.08
C LYS A 56 6.74 -3.10 6.53
N THR A 57 5.52 -2.69 6.17
CA THR A 57 4.31 -3.45 6.52
C THR A 57 3.11 -3.21 5.59
N HIS A 58 2.13 -4.10 5.71
CA HIS A 58 0.79 -4.01 5.12
C HIS A 58 -0.33 -4.03 6.18
N ILE A 59 0.01 -3.92 7.47
CA ILE A 59 -1.00 -3.91 8.54
C ILE A 59 -1.64 -2.53 8.71
N LEU A 60 -2.74 -2.48 9.46
CA LEU A 60 -3.44 -1.24 9.83
C LEU A 60 -2.61 -0.31 10.75
N PRO A 61 -3.02 0.96 10.93
CA PRO A 61 -2.28 1.91 11.76
C PRO A 61 -1.98 1.37 13.17
N PRO A 62 -0.75 1.57 13.70
CA PRO A 62 -0.42 1.16 15.06
C PRO A 62 -1.13 2.04 16.10
N SER A 63 -0.98 1.68 17.37
CA SER A 63 -1.44 2.54 18.47
C SER A 63 -0.46 3.72 18.73
N LYS A 64 -0.90 4.72 19.51
CA LYS A 64 -0.05 5.84 19.98
C LYS A 64 1.19 5.45 20.82
N LYS A 65 1.32 4.16 21.17
CA LYS A 65 2.52 3.61 21.82
C LYS A 65 3.69 3.48 20.84
N PHE A 66 3.43 3.36 19.54
CA PHE A 66 4.46 3.52 18.53
C PHE A 66 4.95 4.98 18.55
N LYS A 67 6.26 5.20 18.59
CA LYS A 67 6.85 6.56 18.69
C LYS A 67 7.65 6.97 17.46
N GLY A 68 8.07 6.02 16.64
CA GLY A 68 8.72 6.27 15.37
C GLY A 68 7.84 7.03 14.36
N LYS A 69 8.48 7.42 13.25
CA LYS A 69 7.79 8.03 12.10
C LYS A 69 7.21 6.96 11.20
N ILE A 70 6.13 7.29 10.50
CA ILE A 70 5.46 6.40 9.57
C ILE A 70 5.33 7.11 8.22
N ILE A 71 5.68 6.42 7.15
CA ILE A 71 5.26 6.84 5.81
C ILE A 71 4.23 5.83 5.31
N TYR A 72 3.01 6.31 5.07
CA TYR A 72 1.95 5.52 4.49
C TYR A 72 1.86 5.83 3.00
N ILE A 73 2.25 4.88 2.14
CA ILE A 73 2.13 5.04 0.69
C ILE A 73 0.93 4.26 0.16
N PHE A 74 0.08 4.95 -0.59
CA PHE A 74 -1.11 4.40 -1.21
C PHE A 74 -1.19 4.83 -2.67
N SER A 75 -1.80 4.03 -3.53
CA SER A 75 -1.91 4.32 -4.96
C SER A 75 -3.36 4.34 -5.40
N ASN A 76 -3.59 4.66 -6.67
CA ASN A 76 -4.89 4.43 -7.29
C ASN A 76 -5.28 2.94 -7.09
N PRO A 77 -6.46 2.66 -6.51
CA PRO A 77 -6.83 1.31 -6.12
C PRO A 77 -7.05 0.39 -7.33
N ASP A 78 -7.58 0.91 -8.43
CA ASP A 78 -7.77 0.13 -9.67
C ASP A 78 -6.41 -0.32 -10.23
N LYS A 79 -5.42 0.58 -10.26
CA LYS A 79 -4.05 0.27 -10.70
C LYS A 79 -3.30 -0.66 -9.73
N ALA A 80 -3.59 -0.58 -8.43
CA ALA A 80 -3.06 -1.54 -7.46
C ALA A 80 -3.63 -2.95 -7.71
N ALA A 81 -4.95 -3.04 -7.94
CA ALA A 81 -5.65 -4.29 -8.21
C ALA A 81 -5.18 -4.93 -9.51
N GLU A 82 -5.05 -4.17 -10.61
CA GLU A 82 -4.46 -4.63 -11.87
C GLU A 82 -3.04 -5.18 -11.64
N SER A 83 -2.21 -4.45 -10.88
CA SER A 83 -0.84 -4.87 -10.59
C SER A 83 -0.77 -6.17 -9.78
N ALA A 84 -1.70 -6.34 -8.83
CA ALA A 84 -1.81 -7.57 -8.06
C ALA A 84 -2.30 -8.73 -8.93
N LEU A 85 -3.34 -8.51 -9.73
CA LEU A 85 -3.92 -9.49 -10.65
C LEU A 85 -2.84 -10.12 -11.51
N HIS A 86 -2.07 -9.29 -12.21
CA HIS A 86 -0.98 -9.74 -13.07
C HIS A 86 -0.03 -10.69 -12.37
N LEU A 87 0.57 -10.25 -11.26
CA LEU A 87 1.55 -11.06 -10.55
C LEU A 87 0.95 -12.33 -9.95
N THR A 88 -0.29 -12.28 -9.48
CA THR A 88 -0.93 -13.42 -8.82
C THR A 88 -1.36 -14.51 -9.81
N ILE A 89 -1.67 -14.13 -11.05
CA ILE A 89 -2.01 -15.08 -12.12
C ILE A 89 -0.77 -15.83 -12.63
N ILE A 90 0.39 -15.15 -12.67
CA ILE A 90 1.64 -15.74 -13.17
C ILE A 90 2.49 -16.38 -12.07
N GLN A 91 2.32 -16.00 -10.79
CA GLN A 91 3.16 -16.44 -9.67
C GLN A 91 2.31 -16.78 -8.43
N GLU A 92 1.89 -18.04 -8.31
CA GLU A 92 1.07 -18.51 -7.16
C GLU A 92 1.73 -18.26 -5.79
N ASN A 93 3.05 -18.48 -5.68
CA ASN A 93 3.77 -18.27 -4.42
C ASN A 93 3.73 -16.80 -3.99
N PHE A 94 3.84 -15.88 -4.95
CA PHE A 94 3.70 -14.46 -4.68
C PHE A 94 2.29 -14.15 -4.19
N GLY A 95 1.25 -14.64 -4.88
CA GLY A 95 -0.13 -14.39 -4.49
C GLY A 95 -0.45 -14.89 -3.08
N ARG A 96 -0.07 -16.13 -2.76
CA ARG A 96 -0.23 -16.71 -1.42
C ARG A 96 0.47 -15.89 -0.33
N ALA A 97 1.74 -15.54 -0.54
CA ALA A 97 2.49 -14.74 0.43
C ALA A 97 1.88 -13.34 0.59
N HIS A 98 1.55 -12.67 -0.53
CA HIS A 98 1.00 -11.32 -0.53
C HIS A 98 -0.29 -11.22 0.28
N PHE A 99 -1.25 -12.12 0.03
CA PHE A 99 -2.54 -12.07 0.72
C PHE A 99 -2.52 -12.62 2.15
N ARG A 100 -1.52 -13.43 2.53
CA ARG A 100 -1.38 -13.90 3.92
C ARG A 100 -1.14 -12.74 4.89
N HIS A 101 -0.39 -11.74 4.44
CA HIS A 101 0.06 -10.62 5.27
C HIS A 101 -0.76 -9.34 5.10
N LEU A 102 -1.70 -9.34 4.14
CA LEU A 102 -2.57 -8.20 3.90
C LEU A 102 -3.78 -8.27 4.83
N GLU A 103 -3.99 -7.20 5.57
CA GLU A 103 -5.20 -7.04 6.37
C GLU A 103 -6.35 -6.62 5.45
N SER A 104 -6.91 -7.61 4.73
CA SER A 104 -8.00 -7.39 3.78
C SER A 104 -9.35 -7.94 4.25
N SER A 105 -10.40 -7.32 3.73
CA SER A 105 -11.80 -7.63 4.01
C SER A 105 -12.24 -8.97 3.41
N ASP A 106 -11.53 -9.50 2.40
CA ASP A 106 -12.01 -10.65 1.64
C ASP A 106 -11.06 -11.86 1.60
N LYS A 107 -10.65 -12.35 2.79
CA LYS A 107 -10.14 -13.73 2.92
C LYS A 107 -11.15 -14.78 2.44
N LYS A 108 -12.44 -14.43 2.33
CA LYS A 108 -13.49 -15.34 1.84
C LYS A 108 -13.36 -15.59 0.34
N TRP A 109 -12.88 -14.62 -0.43
CA TRP A 109 -12.61 -14.77 -1.86
C TRP A 109 -11.54 -15.84 -2.12
N LEU A 110 -10.39 -15.78 -1.43
CA LEU A 110 -9.35 -16.81 -1.53
C LEU A 110 -9.86 -18.21 -1.18
N LYS A 111 -10.75 -18.30 -0.17
CA LYS A 111 -11.38 -19.58 0.19
C LYS A 111 -12.24 -20.15 -0.95
N LYS A 112 -12.86 -19.31 -1.78
CA LYS A 112 -13.71 -19.76 -2.90
C LYS A 112 -12.90 -20.28 -4.09
N ILE A 113 -11.78 -19.64 -4.41
CA ILE A 113 -10.96 -20.02 -5.58
C ILE A 113 -9.84 -21.01 -5.26
N GLY A 114 -9.46 -21.15 -3.97
CA GLY A 114 -8.44 -22.10 -3.50
C GLY A 114 -7.00 -21.66 -3.78
N LYS A 115 -6.70 -21.24 -5.00
CA LYS A 115 -5.40 -20.72 -5.44
C LYS A 115 -5.55 -19.40 -6.18
N THR A 116 -4.56 -18.54 -6.08
CA THR A 116 -4.58 -17.24 -6.77
C THR A 116 -4.44 -17.37 -8.29
N THR A 117 -3.92 -18.49 -8.79
CA THR A 117 -3.89 -18.82 -10.23
C THR A 117 -5.24 -19.28 -10.78
N ASP A 118 -6.18 -19.69 -9.93
CA ASP A 118 -7.44 -20.36 -10.32
C ASP A 118 -8.60 -19.34 -10.44
N GLN A 119 -8.27 -18.08 -10.72
CA GLN A 119 -9.24 -17.02 -10.91
C GLN A 119 -10.14 -17.27 -12.13
N THR A 120 -11.42 -16.91 -12.01
CA THR A 120 -12.43 -17.09 -13.06
C THR A 120 -13.13 -15.78 -13.37
N LYS A 121 -13.90 -15.75 -14.47
CA LYS A 121 -14.74 -14.61 -14.86
C LYS A 121 -15.64 -14.12 -13.70
N LYS A 122 -16.18 -15.05 -12.91
CA LYS A 122 -17.04 -14.76 -11.75
C LYS A 122 -16.22 -14.42 -10.49
N TYR A 123 -15.02 -14.99 -10.35
CA TYR A 123 -14.20 -14.87 -9.15
C TYR A 123 -12.77 -14.46 -9.49
N ASN A 124 -12.53 -13.16 -9.62
CA ASN A 124 -11.21 -12.56 -9.88
C ASN A 124 -10.98 -11.31 -9.00
N LEU A 125 -9.74 -10.86 -8.91
CA LEU A 125 -9.32 -9.74 -8.06
C LEU A 125 -9.94 -8.38 -8.38
N LEU A 126 -10.46 -8.18 -9.60
CA LEU A 126 -11.14 -6.94 -9.98
C LEU A 126 -12.59 -6.91 -9.46
N ALA A 127 -13.16 -8.07 -9.16
CA ALA A 127 -14.54 -8.21 -8.69
C ALA A 127 -14.69 -8.09 -7.15
N TYR A 128 -13.59 -8.10 -6.41
CA TYR A 128 -13.58 -8.11 -4.94
C TYR A 128 -12.48 -7.19 -4.41
N ASP A 129 -12.71 -6.49 -3.29
CA ASP A 129 -11.67 -5.73 -2.59
C ASP A 129 -10.72 -6.67 -1.83
N ALA A 130 -10.09 -7.59 -2.57
CA ALA A 130 -9.18 -8.58 -2.03
C ALA A 130 -7.91 -7.94 -1.46
N LEU A 131 -7.56 -6.72 -1.93
CA LEU A 131 -6.48 -5.93 -1.37
C LEU A 131 -6.85 -5.22 -0.06
N GLY A 132 -8.13 -5.17 0.30
CA GLY A 132 -8.61 -4.42 1.45
C GLY A 132 -8.30 -2.92 1.33
N CYS A 133 -8.27 -2.38 0.11
CA CYS A 133 -7.99 -0.98 -0.12
C CYS A 133 -9.00 -0.08 0.61
N ASP A 134 -10.26 -0.49 0.71
CA ASP A 134 -11.29 0.28 1.41
C ASP A 134 -10.95 0.43 2.90
N ILE A 135 -10.63 -0.69 3.58
CA ILE A 135 -10.33 -0.67 5.01
C ILE A 135 -8.98 0.02 5.28
N GLN A 136 -7.97 -0.24 4.44
CA GLN A 136 -6.65 0.36 4.55
C GLN A 136 -6.73 1.88 4.41
N LEU A 137 -7.29 2.39 3.30
CA LEU A 137 -7.40 3.84 3.08
C LEU A 137 -8.28 4.49 4.14
N SER A 138 -9.41 3.87 4.48
CA SER A 138 -10.32 4.47 5.47
C SER A 138 -9.65 4.62 6.84
N GLN A 139 -8.89 3.62 7.29
CA GLN A 139 -8.22 3.70 8.59
C GLN A 139 -6.98 4.60 8.57
N TRP A 140 -6.14 4.48 7.54
CA TRP A 140 -4.91 5.24 7.44
C TRP A 140 -5.10 6.72 7.10
N LEU A 141 -6.24 7.10 6.50
CA LEU A 141 -6.50 8.49 6.11
C LEU A 141 -7.56 9.18 6.97
N HIS A 142 -8.48 8.44 7.63
CA HIS A 142 -9.63 9.07 8.30
C HIS A 142 -9.99 8.51 9.68
N GLN A 143 -10.17 7.19 9.84
CA GLN A 143 -10.78 6.65 11.06
C GLN A 143 -9.80 6.59 12.24
N ASP A 144 -8.59 6.10 11.98
CA ASP A 144 -7.57 5.89 13.01
C ASP A 144 -6.49 6.98 12.97
N THR A 145 -6.69 8.02 12.16
CA THR A 145 -5.75 9.12 11.94
C THR A 145 -6.47 10.46 11.78
N ILE A 146 -5.79 11.56 12.11
CA ILE A 146 -6.32 12.91 11.98
C ILE A 146 -5.29 13.81 11.29
N PRO A 147 -5.69 14.64 10.30
CA PRO A 147 -4.80 15.65 9.72
C PRO A 147 -4.22 16.60 10.77
N CYS A 148 -2.97 16.99 10.59
CA CYS A 148 -2.26 17.86 11.53
C CYS A 148 -1.12 18.64 10.85
N LYS A 149 -0.44 19.50 11.61
CA LYS A 149 0.76 20.20 11.15
C LYS A 149 1.98 19.28 11.21
N ILE A 150 3.00 19.55 10.39
CA ILE A 150 4.22 18.74 10.29
C ILE A 150 4.90 18.46 11.65
N ASN A 151 4.94 19.46 12.56
CA ASN A 151 5.56 19.32 13.88
C ASN A 151 4.78 18.41 14.85
N GLN A 152 3.52 18.10 14.55
CA GLN A 152 2.67 17.17 15.30
C GLN A 152 2.57 15.81 14.60
N ALA A 153 3.07 15.71 13.37
CA ALA A 153 2.84 14.58 12.50
C ALA A 153 3.69 13.38 12.90
N GLN A 154 3.01 12.25 13.02
CA GLN A 154 3.65 10.93 13.15
C GLN A 154 3.62 10.16 11.83
N ILE A 155 2.69 10.51 10.95
CA ILE A 155 2.47 9.85 9.67
C ILE A 155 2.58 10.89 8.56
N LEU A 156 3.33 10.57 7.51
CA LEU A 156 3.25 11.24 6.22
C LEU A 156 2.55 10.27 5.25
N ALA A 157 1.32 10.57 4.87
CA ALA A 157 0.57 9.79 3.90
C ALA A 157 0.82 10.36 2.49
N ILE A 158 1.14 9.50 1.53
CA ILE A 158 1.59 9.89 0.19
C ILE A 158 0.87 9.07 -0.87
N LYS A 159 0.32 9.77 -1.87
CA LYS A 159 -0.10 9.13 -3.13
C LYS A 159 1.13 8.72 -3.91
N TYR A 160 1.21 7.45 -4.30
CA TYR A 160 2.27 6.95 -5.14
C TYR A 160 2.41 7.76 -6.42
N GLU A 161 1.29 8.15 -7.04
CA GLU A 161 1.28 8.91 -8.30
C GLU A 161 1.99 10.26 -8.17
N ASN A 162 2.16 10.76 -6.94
CA ASN A 162 2.77 12.05 -6.63
C ASN A 162 4.13 11.93 -5.93
N ILE A 163 4.68 10.73 -5.74
CA ILE A 163 5.91 10.57 -4.96
C ILE A 163 7.14 11.19 -5.64
N TRP A 164 7.11 11.31 -6.97
CA TRP A 164 8.18 11.96 -7.74
C TRP A 164 8.07 13.48 -7.78
N ASP A 165 6.94 14.06 -7.38
CA ASP A 165 6.77 15.51 -7.37
C ASP A 165 7.76 16.15 -6.40
N SER A 166 8.36 17.28 -6.78
CA SER A 166 9.37 17.97 -5.96
C SER A 166 8.84 18.30 -4.56
N ALA A 167 7.60 18.77 -4.47
CA ALA A 167 6.94 19.08 -3.20
C ALA A 167 6.79 17.85 -2.29
N THR A 168 6.49 16.67 -2.86
CA THR A 168 6.36 15.42 -2.10
C THR A 168 7.73 14.93 -1.62
N GLN A 169 8.76 14.97 -2.46
CA GLN A 169 10.12 14.61 -2.07
C GLN A 169 10.66 15.55 -0.97
N ASP A 170 10.37 16.85 -1.06
CA ASP A 170 10.71 17.82 -0.02
C ASP A 170 9.96 17.55 1.29
N ALA A 171 8.68 17.14 1.22
CA ALA A 171 7.92 16.72 2.39
C ALA A 171 8.56 15.50 3.07
N ILE A 172 9.00 14.49 2.31
CA ILE A 172 9.71 13.31 2.84
C ILE A 172 11.01 13.73 3.55
N LYS A 173 11.86 14.53 2.88
CA LYS A 173 13.12 15.02 3.46
C LYS A 173 12.89 15.77 4.77
N LYS A 174 11.94 16.71 4.79
CA LYS A 174 11.61 17.49 5.99
C LYS A 174 11.04 16.63 7.10
N PHE A 175 10.12 15.73 6.77
CA PHE A 175 9.43 14.88 7.74
C PHE A 175 10.36 13.90 8.47
N LEU A 176 11.32 13.34 7.73
CA LEU A 176 12.34 12.40 8.25
C LEU A 176 13.67 13.09 8.61
N ALA A 177 13.77 14.41 8.41
CA ALA A 177 15.01 15.18 8.53
C ALA A 177 16.20 14.48 7.83
N LEU A 178 16.02 14.16 6.54
CA LEU A 178 17.06 13.57 5.69
C LEU A 178 17.80 14.67 4.95
N ASP A 179 19.13 14.57 4.89
CA ASP A 179 19.97 15.49 4.11
C ASP A 179 19.77 15.31 2.60
N GLN A 180 19.55 14.05 2.19
CA GLN A 180 19.28 13.67 0.83
C GLN A 180 18.17 12.62 0.76
N PHE A 181 17.42 12.65 -0.34
CA PHE A 181 16.46 11.63 -0.68
C PHE A 181 16.43 11.51 -2.20
N LYS A 182 16.58 10.28 -2.70
CA LYS A 182 16.59 10.01 -4.13
C LYS A 182 15.73 8.79 -4.41
N LEU A 183 14.80 8.96 -5.33
CA LEU A 183 14.02 7.88 -5.90
C LEU A 183 14.68 7.37 -7.18
N PRO A 184 14.44 6.11 -7.57
CA PRO A 184 14.71 5.68 -8.93
C PRO A 184 13.84 6.48 -9.93
N PRO A 185 14.19 6.46 -11.23
CA PRO A 185 13.38 7.09 -12.27
C PRO A 185 11.91 6.67 -12.21
N TYR A 186 11.02 7.58 -12.56
CA TYR A 186 9.59 7.30 -12.60
C TYR A 186 9.29 6.15 -13.56
N ARG A 187 8.47 5.21 -13.09
CA ARG A 187 7.89 4.16 -13.93
C ARG A 187 6.37 4.23 -13.80
N PRO A 188 5.63 4.42 -14.91
CA PRO A 188 4.17 4.40 -14.89
C PRO A 188 3.68 3.03 -14.40
N ARG A 189 2.54 3.04 -13.70
CA ARG A 189 1.89 1.80 -13.26
C ARG A 189 1.06 1.20 -14.37
N GLY A 190 1.00 -0.12 -14.35
CA GLY A 190 0.27 -0.92 -15.31
C GLY A 190 1.22 -1.71 -16.18
N TYR A 191 0.62 -2.51 -17.04
CA TYR A 191 1.29 -3.32 -18.05
C TYR A 191 0.61 -3.04 -19.38
N ASN A 192 1.37 -3.06 -20.47
CA ASN A 192 0.81 -2.98 -21.81
C ASN A 192 0.04 -4.27 -22.12
N ASP A 193 -0.90 -4.23 -23.06
CA ASP A 193 -1.76 -5.38 -23.36
C ASP A 193 -0.97 -6.59 -23.86
N GLU A 194 0.19 -6.37 -24.49
CA GLU A 194 1.12 -7.40 -24.93
C GLU A 194 1.85 -8.11 -23.78
N GLU A 195 1.89 -7.50 -22.59
CA GLU A 195 2.50 -8.05 -21.38
C GLU A 195 1.51 -8.87 -20.54
N LEU A 196 0.20 -8.80 -20.84
CA LEU A 196 -0.87 -9.40 -20.05
C LEU A 196 -1.13 -10.87 -20.45
N ASP A 197 -1.37 -11.74 -19.47
CA ASP A 197 -1.88 -13.10 -19.72
C ASP A 197 -3.25 -13.02 -20.43
N PRO A 198 -3.58 -13.92 -21.37
CA PRO A 198 -4.88 -13.90 -22.05
C PRO A 198 -6.08 -13.87 -21.11
N ARG A 199 -5.99 -14.48 -19.91
CA ARG A 199 -7.03 -14.42 -18.88
C ARG A 199 -7.17 -13.02 -18.29
N GLU A 200 -6.07 -12.31 -18.09
CA GLU A 200 -6.07 -10.93 -17.62
C GLU A 200 -6.78 -10.02 -18.61
N LEU A 201 -6.49 -10.17 -19.91
CA LEU A 201 -7.17 -9.44 -20.98
C LEU A 201 -8.68 -9.70 -20.97
N VAL A 202 -9.09 -10.96 -20.78
CA VAL A 202 -10.52 -11.32 -20.64
C VAL A 202 -11.14 -10.60 -19.44
N PHE A 203 -10.50 -10.62 -18.28
CA PHE A 203 -11.03 -9.95 -17.09
C PHE A 203 -11.09 -8.44 -17.26
N LYS A 204 -10.00 -7.83 -17.76
CA LYS A 204 -9.95 -6.39 -18.08
C LYS A 204 -11.10 -6.03 -19.02
N ASN A 205 -11.24 -6.70 -20.16
CA ASN A 205 -12.29 -6.41 -21.14
C ASN A 205 -13.71 -6.54 -20.56
N MET A 206 -13.96 -7.51 -19.67
CA MET A 206 -15.27 -7.67 -19.03
C MET A 206 -15.68 -6.47 -18.18
N TYR A 207 -14.73 -5.85 -17.47
CA TYR A 207 -15.01 -4.72 -16.57
C TYR A 207 -14.76 -3.35 -17.21
N ASN A 208 -14.21 -3.32 -18.42
CA ASN A 208 -13.85 -2.11 -19.16
C ASN A 208 -14.91 -1.67 -20.22
N VAL A 209 -16.09 -2.30 -20.28
CA VAL A 209 -17.08 -2.15 -21.37
C VAL A 209 -17.58 -0.71 -21.60
N GLY A 210 -17.44 0.20 -20.63
CA GLY A 210 -17.87 1.61 -20.76
C GLY A 210 -16.79 2.68 -20.58
N THR A 211 -15.60 2.33 -20.07
CA THR A 211 -14.46 3.26 -19.92
C THR A 211 -13.14 2.54 -20.20
N PRO A 212 -12.86 2.17 -21.47
CA PRO A 212 -11.78 1.25 -21.82
C PRO A 212 -10.39 1.65 -21.32
N SER A 213 -10.10 2.95 -21.30
CA SER A 213 -8.83 3.53 -20.82
C SER A 213 -8.76 3.72 -19.30
N GLU A 214 -9.91 3.83 -18.63
CA GLU A 214 -10.02 4.13 -17.19
C GLU A 214 -11.12 3.26 -16.56
N PRO A 215 -10.92 1.95 -16.47
CA PRO A 215 -11.94 1.09 -15.90
C PRO A 215 -12.20 1.39 -14.44
N LYS A 216 -13.47 1.23 -14.06
CA LYS A 216 -13.93 1.43 -12.70
C LYS A 216 -14.45 0.11 -12.17
N TYR A 217 -13.66 -0.50 -11.30
CA TYR A 217 -14.05 -1.71 -10.60
C TYR A 217 -14.94 -1.36 -9.41
N GLU A 218 -16.17 -1.87 -9.40
CA GLU A 218 -17.17 -1.50 -8.38
C GLU A 218 -16.71 -1.83 -6.96
N ALA A 219 -16.01 -2.95 -6.81
CA ALA A 219 -15.43 -3.39 -5.54
C ALA A 219 -14.47 -2.37 -4.91
N TYR A 220 -13.92 -1.46 -5.73
CA TYR A 220 -12.98 -0.41 -5.31
C TYR A 220 -13.59 1.00 -5.39
N ASN A 221 -14.91 1.13 -5.56
CA ASN A 221 -15.56 2.45 -5.67
C ASN A 221 -15.28 3.34 -4.46
N LYS A 222 -15.37 2.79 -3.25
CA LYS A 222 -15.15 3.55 -2.01
C LYS A 222 -13.69 3.96 -1.86
N SER A 223 -12.75 3.03 -1.98
CA SER A 223 -11.32 3.34 -2.01
C SER A 223 -10.94 4.34 -3.09
N ARG A 224 -11.59 4.30 -4.27
CA ARG A 224 -11.35 5.29 -5.34
C ARG A 224 -11.79 6.69 -4.92
N MET A 225 -12.94 6.83 -4.27
CA MET A 225 -13.39 8.12 -3.74
C MET A 225 -12.41 8.66 -2.70
N LEU A 226 -12.02 7.82 -1.72
CA LEU A 226 -11.03 8.18 -0.70
C LEU A 226 -9.69 8.60 -1.33
N TRP A 227 -9.22 7.85 -2.35
CA TRP A 227 -8.01 8.20 -3.08
C TRP A 227 -8.17 9.53 -3.83
N LYS A 228 -9.30 9.79 -4.51
CA LYS A 228 -9.51 11.05 -5.22
C LYS A 228 -9.53 12.26 -4.29
N GLU A 229 -10.20 12.14 -3.15
CA GLU A 229 -10.34 13.21 -2.15
C GLU A 229 -9.03 13.52 -1.41
N ALA A 230 -8.16 12.53 -1.22
CA ALA A 230 -6.88 12.74 -0.57
C ALA A 230 -5.99 13.73 -1.36
N PRO A 231 -5.21 14.59 -0.70
CA PRO A 231 -4.19 15.40 -1.39
C PRO A 231 -3.02 14.51 -1.88
N PRO A 232 -2.11 15.04 -2.71
CA PRO A 232 -0.86 14.36 -3.11
C PRO A 232 -0.07 13.79 -1.93
N PHE A 233 0.03 14.56 -0.84
CA PHE A 233 0.49 14.09 0.46
C PHE A 233 -0.21 14.84 1.59
N GLN A 234 -0.25 14.25 2.77
CA GLN A 234 -0.74 14.89 3.99
C GLN A 234 -0.04 14.41 5.25
N TYR A 235 0.05 15.31 6.23
CA TYR A 235 0.58 15.02 7.55
C TYR A 235 -0.54 14.60 8.49
N LEU A 236 -0.38 13.43 9.11
CA LEU A 236 -1.38 12.84 9.99
C LEU A 236 -0.76 12.49 11.35
N GLN A 237 -1.61 12.44 12.36
CA GLN A 237 -1.30 11.86 13.67
C GLN A 237 -2.27 10.71 13.97
N ILE A 238 -1.82 9.72 14.74
CA ILE A 238 -2.67 8.61 15.19
C ILE A 238 -3.79 9.16 16.08
N ALA A 239 -5.04 8.80 15.79
CA ALA A 239 -6.21 9.19 16.57
C ALA A 239 -6.19 8.55 17.98
N LYS A 240 -6.81 9.20 18.97
CA LYS A 240 -7.10 8.51 20.24
C LYS A 240 -8.25 7.56 19.95
N LYS A 241 -8.03 6.25 20.01
CA LYS A 241 -9.13 5.28 19.97
C LYS A 241 -10.06 5.60 21.13
N LYS A 242 -11.34 5.87 20.84
CA LYS A 242 -12.36 5.89 21.88
C LYS A 242 -12.35 4.52 22.53
N ALA A 243 -12.24 4.46 23.86
CA ALA A 243 -12.45 3.20 24.57
C ALA A 243 -13.84 2.68 24.15
N LYS A 244 -13.87 1.47 23.59
CA LYS A 244 -15.13 0.77 23.33
C LYS A 244 -15.62 0.14 24.62
#